data_AF-A0A431QZD5-F1
#
_entry.id   AF-A0A431QZD5-F1
#
_cell.length_a   1.000
_cell.length_b   1.000
_cell.length_c   1.000
_cell.angle_alpha   90.00
_cell.angle_beta   90.00
_cell.angle_gamma   90.00
#
_symmetry.space_group_name_H-M   'P 1'
#
loop_
_entity.id
_entity.type
_entity.pdbx_description
1 polymer ?
#
loop_
_entity_poly.entity_id
_entity_poly.type
_entity_poly.pdbx_seq_one_letter_code
_entity_poly.pdbx_strand_id
1 'polypeptide(L)'
;MAYRHYTKCISVGNHLGKQYAQVIIAAAVVALPLILAGVFAGPAVLLVALAAILAYCRWWLYDRLICLGGDECAVGWLLKIDPPQEKSGLDRFDTDYSLNLVPGNVFEFTAQAEAEKIAPFGRLIANTPAIKNAGLDWQGLEARQWANDDPTAVLHCEFEGAGVYDLMIACLAAIPVATAATVACAIPFFGWIACAILTVIAAAIVVVGGIVGILDTANPTDIDENLGDLHVNDPTRRGADILFVKGTWVYDSAHEGWNEIHPIKHCQKIGTWNGSWDESPVSDGSSSRWCEAVDSAGSPLTVAAQQDPENQWTIHPVIDGCRREPRPDPVH
;
A
#
# COMPACT_ATOMS: atom_id res chain seq x y z
N MET A 1 1.06 -12.30 -12.28
CA MET A 1 0.65 -11.74 -10.97
C MET A 1 0.45 -10.26 -11.16
N ALA A 2 -0.73 -9.74 -10.82
CA ALA A 2 -1.07 -8.33 -10.95
C ALA A 2 -1.34 -7.80 -9.55
N TYR A 3 -0.45 -6.95 -9.03
CA TYR A 3 -0.69 -6.26 -7.77
C TYR A 3 -1.51 -4.99 -8.02
N ARG A 4 -2.29 -4.57 -7.04
CA ARG A 4 -3.00 -3.28 -7.07
C ARG A 4 -2.01 -2.15 -6.82
N HIS A 5 -2.19 -1.04 -7.54
CA HIS A 5 -1.36 0.14 -7.40
C HIS A 5 -2.13 1.39 -7.80
N TYR A 6 -2.45 2.25 -6.84
CA TYR A 6 -3.22 3.49 -7.04
C TYR A 6 -2.43 4.72 -6.62
N THR A 7 -1.59 4.57 -5.61
CA THR A 7 -0.69 5.58 -5.09
C THR A 7 0.49 5.78 -6.03
N LYS A 8 1.13 6.94 -5.89
CA LYS A 8 2.37 7.25 -6.57
C LYS A 8 3.26 8.02 -5.61
N CYS A 9 4.45 7.49 -5.39
CA CYS A 9 5.45 8.26 -4.67
C CYS A 9 5.98 9.41 -5.53
N ILE A 10 6.32 10.51 -4.87
CA ILE A 10 6.91 11.70 -5.49
C ILE A 10 8.31 11.95 -4.97
N SER A 11 9.11 12.72 -5.72
CA SER A 11 10.38 13.22 -5.20
C SER A 11 10.13 14.23 -4.10
N VAL A 12 10.99 14.24 -3.08
CA VAL A 12 11.02 15.21 -1.98
C VAL A 12 10.71 16.65 -2.42
N GLY A 13 11.33 17.14 -3.51
CA GLY A 13 11.16 18.53 -3.96
C GLY A 13 9.78 18.88 -4.51
N ASN A 14 8.93 17.89 -4.77
CA ASN A 14 7.55 18.08 -5.25
C ASN A 14 6.51 17.93 -4.13
N HIS A 15 6.93 17.60 -2.91
CA HIS A 15 6.02 17.35 -1.79
C HIS A 15 5.45 18.67 -1.26
N LEU A 16 4.12 18.75 -1.14
CA LEU A 16 3.41 19.96 -0.72
C LEU A 16 3.68 20.34 0.75
N GLY A 17 4.20 19.42 1.56
CA GLY A 17 4.56 19.66 2.95
C GLY A 17 3.37 19.61 3.92
N LYS A 18 3.66 19.39 5.20
CA LYS A 18 2.64 19.08 6.23
C LYS A 18 1.56 20.15 6.43
N GLN A 19 1.90 21.44 6.28
CA GLN A 19 0.92 22.52 6.48
C GLN A 19 -0.21 22.49 5.43
N TYR A 20 0.12 22.21 4.18
CA TYR A 20 -0.86 22.10 3.11
C TYR A 20 -1.70 20.82 3.27
N ALA A 21 -1.06 19.71 3.64
CA ALA A 21 -1.75 18.47 3.96
C ALA A 21 -2.80 18.68 5.07
N GLN A 22 -2.45 19.34 6.17
CA GLN A 22 -3.37 19.61 7.29
C GLN A 22 -4.61 20.40 6.87
N VAL A 23 -4.46 21.42 6.02
CA VAL A 23 -5.59 22.20 5.50
C VAL A 23 -6.51 21.34 4.64
N ILE A 24 -5.93 20.52 3.75
CA ILE A 24 -6.66 19.62 2.88
C ILE A 24 -7.43 18.57 3.69
N ILE A 25 -6.77 17.93 4.65
CA ILE A 25 -7.36 16.91 5.53
C ILE A 25 -8.49 17.52 6.37
N ALA A 26 -8.26 18.66 7.02
CA ALA A 26 -9.27 19.31 7.86
C ALA A 26 -10.55 19.65 7.08
N ALA A 27 -10.41 20.11 5.83
CA ALA A 27 -11.55 20.38 4.97
C ALA A 27 -12.33 19.11 4.62
N ALA A 28 -11.64 18.01 4.32
CA ALA A 28 -12.27 16.72 4.01
C ALA A 28 -12.94 16.06 5.23
N VAL A 29 -12.33 16.16 6.42
CA VAL A 29 -12.87 15.65 7.70
C VAL A 29 -14.23 16.26 8.03
N VAL A 30 -14.47 17.52 7.65
CA VAL A 30 -15.79 18.16 7.84
C VAL A 30 -16.73 17.81 6.68
N ALA A 31 -16.25 17.85 5.44
CA ALA A 31 -17.06 17.68 4.25
C ALA A 31 -17.67 16.27 4.12
N LEU A 32 -16.85 15.23 4.31
CA LEU A 32 -17.26 13.86 4.02
C LEU A 32 -18.34 13.34 4.96
N PRO A 33 -18.24 13.47 6.31
CA PRO A 33 -19.27 13.01 7.21
C PRO A 33 -20.62 13.72 7.00
N LEU A 34 -20.61 15.01 6.64
CA LEU A 34 -21.83 15.75 6.33
C LEU A 34 -22.53 15.18 5.10
N ILE A 35 -21.79 14.90 4.02
CA ILE A 35 -22.35 14.27 2.82
C ILE A 35 -22.87 12.87 3.14
N LEU A 36 -22.09 12.05 3.87
CA LEU A 36 -22.48 10.69 4.24
C LEU A 36 -23.72 10.67 5.15
N ALA A 37 -23.92 11.69 5.98
CA ALA A 37 -25.11 11.88 6.79
C ALA A 37 -26.30 12.49 6.02
N GLY A 38 -26.15 12.78 4.73
CA GLY A 38 -27.19 13.41 3.90
C GLY A 38 -27.42 14.89 4.21
N VAL A 39 -26.48 15.57 4.85
CA VAL A 39 -26.54 16.99 5.20
C VAL A 39 -25.89 17.82 4.09
N PHE A 40 -26.68 18.40 3.20
CA PHE A 40 -26.21 19.29 2.14
C PHE A 40 -27.02 20.59 2.11
N ALA A 41 -26.35 21.73 2.33
CA ALA A 41 -26.95 23.07 2.38
C ALA A 41 -27.25 23.68 0.98
N GLY A 42 -27.29 22.85 -0.06
CA GLY A 42 -27.46 23.22 -1.46
C GLY A 42 -26.24 22.84 -2.34
N PRO A 43 -26.39 22.88 -3.68
CA PRO A 43 -25.39 22.33 -4.59
C PRO A 43 -24.07 23.10 -4.63
N ALA A 44 -24.08 24.41 -4.34
CA ALA A 44 -22.85 25.18 -4.23
C ALA A 44 -21.98 24.71 -3.05
N VAL A 45 -22.60 24.42 -1.90
CA VAL A 45 -21.91 23.88 -0.73
C VAL A 45 -21.42 22.46 -1.01
N LEU A 46 -22.23 21.65 -1.70
CA LEU A 46 -21.82 20.31 -2.14
C LEU A 46 -20.60 20.36 -3.05
N LEU A 47 -20.49 21.31 -3.98
CA LEU A 47 -19.31 21.48 -4.83
C LEU A 47 -18.05 21.80 -4.04
N VAL A 48 -18.14 22.69 -3.04
CA VAL A 48 -17.01 23.00 -2.16
C VAL A 48 -16.58 21.77 -1.37
N ALA A 49 -17.55 21.01 -0.84
CA ALA A 49 -17.29 19.77 -0.12
C ALA A 49 -16.64 18.71 -1.02
N LEU A 50 -17.14 18.52 -2.24
CA LEU A 50 -16.56 17.62 -3.25
C LEU A 50 -15.13 18.02 -3.62
N ALA A 51 -14.87 19.30 -3.79
CA ALA A 51 -13.52 19.80 -4.09
C ALA A 51 -12.54 19.53 -2.95
N ALA A 52 -12.99 19.69 -1.69
CA ALA A 52 -12.18 19.37 -0.51
C ALA A 52 -11.85 17.86 -0.43
N ILE A 53 -12.85 16.99 -0.63
CA ILE A 53 -12.64 15.54 -0.64
C ILE A 53 -11.73 15.13 -1.79
N LEU A 54 -11.92 15.69 -2.99
CA LEU A 54 -11.06 15.42 -4.14
C LEU A 54 -9.61 15.86 -3.88
N ALA A 55 -9.41 17.02 -3.26
CA ALA A 55 -8.08 17.48 -2.87
C ALA A 55 -7.41 16.50 -1.89
N TYR A 56 -8.16 16.01 -0.91
CA TYR A 56 -7.69 14.99 0.03
C TYR A 56 -7.31 13.69 -0.69
N CYS A 57 -8.16 13.18 -1.58
CA CYS A 57 -7.87 11.95 -2.30
C CYS A 57 -6.61 12.10 -3.17
N ARG A 58 -6.43 13.26 -3.83
CA ARG A 58 -5.24 13.51 -4.64
C ARG A 58 -3.97 13.66 -3.81
N TRP A 59 -4.06 14.30 -2.65
CA TRP A 59 -2.94 14.37 -1.72
C TRP A 59 -2.53 12.97 -1.25
N TRP A 60 -3.51 12.17 -0.80
CA TRP A 60 -3.29 10.80 -0.34
C TRP A 60 -2.64 9.92 -1.41
N LEU A 61 -3.19 9.94 -2.63
CA LEU A 61 -2.74 9.08 -3.72
C LEU A 61 -1.44 9.57 -4.37
N TYR A 62 -1.16 10.87 -4.41
CA TYR A 62 -0.13 11.41 -5.31
C TYR A 62 0.88 12.38 -4.67
N ASP A 63 0.80 12.63 -3.36
CA ASP A 63 1.73 13.55 -2.68
C ASP A 63 2.25 13.02 -1.33
N ARG A 64 1.44 12.21 -0.64
CA ARG A 64 1.76 11.65 0.68
C ARG A 64 3.06 10.85 0.71
N LEU A 65 3.29 10.00 -0.29
CA LEU A 65 4.41 9.07 -0.34
C LEU A 65 5.63 9.70 -1.03
N ILE A 66 6.79 9.59 -0.42
CA ILE A 66 8.05 10.16 -0.93
C ILE A 66 9.00 9.02 -1.33
N CYS A 67 9.46 9.01 -2.58
CA CYS A 67 10.32 7.92 -3.07
C CYS A 67 11.71 7.95 -2.43
N LEU A 68 12.20 6.79 -1.95
CA LEU A 68 13.50 6.68 -1.28
C LEU A 68 14.56 5.90 -2.08
N GLY A 69 14.22 5.35 -3.24
CA GLY A 69 15.17 4.56 -4.04
C GLY A 69 14.55 3.68 -5.11
N GLY A 70 13.22 3.61 -5.17
CA GLY A 70 12.51 2.70 -6.07
C GLY A 70 12.15 1.41 -5.35
N ASP A 71 12.20 0.29 -6.06
CA ASP A 71 11.79 -0.99 -5.50
C ASP A 71 12.90 -1.61 -4.68
N GLU A 72 12.57 -2.00 -3.45
CA GLU A 72 13.47 -2.65 -2.50
C GLU A 72 12.87 -3.95 -2.02
N CYS A 73 13.75 -4.86 -1.60
CA CYS A 73 13.37 -6.11 -0.98
C CYS A 73 13.63 -6.05 0.53
N ALA A 74 12.83 -6.79 1.30
CA ALA A 74 13.09 -7.06 2.69
C ALA A 74 12.73 -8.51 3.02
N VAL A 75 13.44 -9.05 4.01
CA VAL A 75 13.07 -10.29 4.68
C VAL A 75 12.93 -9.98 6.15
N GLY A 76 11.87 -10.48 6.77
CA GLY A 76 11.60 -10.32 8.18
C GLY A 76 10.56 -11.32 8.66
N TRP A 77 10.45 -11.48 9.97
CA TRP A 77 9.34 -12.26 10.53
C TRP A 77 8.17 -11.33 10.89
N LEU A 78 6.96 -11.85 10.77
CA LEU A 78 5.73 -11.09 10.92
C LEU A 78 5.38 -10.86 12.40
N LEU A 79 5.54 -9.62 12.86
CA LEU A 79 5.24 -9.24 14.24
C LEU A 79 3.76 -8.96 14.45
N LYS A 80 3.18 -8.18 13.53
CA LYS A 80 1.83 -7.65 13.66
C LYS A 80 1.19 -7.47 12.29
N ILE A 81 -0.10 -7.76 12.23
CA ILE A 81 -0.98 -7.45 11.09
C ILE A 81 -1.91 -6.34 11.56
N ASP A 82 -2.04 -5.29 10.76
CA ASP A 82 -2.99 -4.19 10.98
C ASP A 82 -3.99 -4.21 9.82
N PRO A 83 -5.09 -4.97 9.94
CA PRO A 83 -6.00 -5.18 8.82
C PRO A 83 -6.91 -3.95 8.63
N PRO A 84 -7.43 -3.70 7.41
CA PRO A 84 -8.18 -2.49 7.10
C PRO A 84 -9.48 -2.36 7.91
N GLN A 85 -10.04 -3.47 8.40
CA GLN A 85 -11.28 -3.49 9.18
C GLN A 85 -11.14 -2.87 10.58
N GLU A 86 -9.92 -2.69 11.08
CA GLU A 86 -9.66 -2.07 12.40
C GLU A 86 -9.59 -0.54 12.33
N LYS A 87 -9.55 0.05 11.13
CA LYS A 87 -9.48 1.50 10.93
C LYS A 87 -10.83 2.17 11.14
N SER A 88 -10.83 3.45 11.52
CA SER A 88 -12.05 4.20 11.88
C SER A 88 -12.04 5.62 11.31
N GLY A 89 -13.20 6.30 11.30
CA GLY A 89 -13.30 7.65 10.76
C GLY A 89 -12.96 7.74 9.27
N LEU A 90 -12.14 8.71 8.88
CA LEU A 90 -11.62 8.82 7.51
C LEU A 90 -10.61 7.72 7.16
N ASP A 91 -9.90 7.19 8.16
CA ASP A 91 -8.92 6.12 7.96
C ASP A 91 -9.59 4.81 7.49
N ARG A 92 -10.93 4.72 7.52
CA ARG A 92 -11.66 3.62 6.88
C ARG A 92 -11.48 3.56 5.36
N PHE A 93 -11.08 4.66 4.74
CA PHE A 93 -10.76 4.70 3.30
C PHE A 93 -9.33 4.26 3.01
N ASP A 94 -8.48 4.24 4.04
CA ASP A 94 -7.19 3.58 3.99
C ASP A 94 -7.43 2.06 4.09
N THR A 95 -7.77 1.49 2.95
CA THR A 95 -8.15 0.08 2.84
C THR A 95 -6.96 -0.86 2.65
N ASP A 96 -5.76 -0.37 2.95
CA ASP A 96 -4.52 -1.12 2.84
C ASP A 96 -4.47 -2.24 3.88
N TYR A 97 -3.89 -3.38 3.48
CA TYR A 97 -3.61 -4.50 4.38
C TYR A 97 -2.16 -4.37 4.82
N SER A 98 -1.97 -3.93 6.05
CA SER A 98 -0.67 -3.53 6.56
C SER A 98 -0.06 -4.63 7.43
N LEU A 99 1.26 -4.78 7.33
CA LEU A 99 2.03 -5.73 8.11
C LEU A 99 3.33 -5.12 8.58
N ASN A 100 3.71 -5.48 9.80
CA ASN A 100 4.93 -5.02 10.44
C ASN A 100 5.92 -6.18 10.54
N LEU A 101 7.02 -6.07 9.83
CA LEU A 101 8.09 -7.06 9.84
C LEU A 101 9.20 -6.64 10.80
N VAL A 102 9.68 -7.55 11.64
CA VAL A 102 10.99 -7.36 12.27
C VAL A 102 12.06 -7.74 11.24
N PRO A 103 12.90 -6.79 10.80
CA PRO A 103 13.82 -7.05 9.69
C PRO A 103 14.84 -8.14 10.01
N GLY A 104 15.35 -8.80 8.97
CA GLY A 104 16.39 -9.82 9.06
C GLY A 104 17.55 -9.40 9.96
N ASN A 105 17.94 -10.27 10.89
CA ASN A 105 18.96 -10.08 11.94
C ASN A 105 18.61 -9.10 13.06
N VAL A 106 17.44 -8.43 13.01
CA VAL A 106 16.92 -7.67 14.15
C VAL A 106 16.24 -8.65 15.12
N PHE A 107 16.46 -8.43 16.41
CA PHE A 107 15.86 -9.23 17.48
C PHE A 107 14.64 -8.52 18.08
N GLU A 108 13.76 -9.30 18.71
CA GLU A 108 12.66 -8.75 19.49
C GLU A 108 13.21 -7.75 20.54
N PHE A 109 12.50 -6.63 20.73
CA PHE A 109 12.84 -5.53 21.63
C PHE A 109 14.06 -4.70 21.25
N THR A 110 14.55 -4.85 20.02
CA THR A 110 15.57 -3.94 19.50
C THR A 110 14.93 -2.58 19.22
N ALA A 111 15.42 -1.54 19.88
CA ALA A 111 14.97 -0.18 19.67
C ALA A 111 15.35 0.35 18.27
N GLN A 112 14.58 1.30 17.76
CA GLN A 112 14.74 1.92 16.44
C GLN A 112 16.21 2.30 16.12
N ALA A 113 16.85 3.08 16.99
CA ALA A 113 18.22 3.58 16.77
C ALA A 113 19.30 2.48 16.74
N GLU A 114 19.02 1.29 17.26
CA GLU A 114 19.90 0.12 17.17
C GLU A 114 19.61 -0.68 15.90
N ALA A 115 18.34 -0.97 15.65
CA ALA A 115 17.90 -1.75 14.49
C ALA A 115 18.32 -1.13 13.15
N GLU A 116 18.32 0.20 13.04
CA GLU A 116 18.76 0.93 11.84
C GLU A 116 20.20 0.60 11.40
N LYS A 117 21.04 0.14 12.32
CA LYS A 117 22.46 -0.18 12.07
C LYS A 117 22.67 -1.65 11.68
N ILE A 118 21.64 -2.49 11.79
CA ILE A 118 21.75 -3.93 11.59
C ILE A 118 21.60 -4.27 10.10
N ALA A 119 22.63 -4.88 9.52
CA ALA A 119 22.62 -5.30 8.13
C ALA A 119 21.80 -6.58 7.91
N PRO A 120 21.20 -6.78 6.73
CA PRO A 120 21.22 -5.86 5.58
C PRO A 120 20.04 -4.88 5.55
N PHE A 121 18.98 -5.10 6.34
CA PHE A 121 17.70 -4.40 6.18
C PHE A 121 17.48 -3.23 7.13
N GLY A 122 18.33 -3.01 8.14
CA GLY A 122 18.23 -1.86 9.04
C GLY A 122 18.22 -0.52 8.29
N ARG A 123 18.88 -0.44 7.13
CA ARG A 123 18.82 0.75 6.26
C ARG A 123 17.41 1.13 5.80
N LEU A 124 16.51 0.15 5.65
CA LEU A 124 15.16 0.38 5.14
C LEU A 124 14.31 1.09 6.17
N ILE A 125 14.59 0.88 7.44
CA ILE A 125 13.93 1.54 8.56
C ILE A 125 14.73 2.74 9.09
N ALA A 126 15.78 3.21 8.38
CA ALA A 126 16.64 4.28 8.87
C ALA A 126 16.30 5.66 8.31
N ASN A 127 16.62 6.71 9.06
CA ASN A 127 16.51 8.08 8.57
C ASN A 127 17.45 8.31 7.38
N THR A 128 16.88 8.46 6.19
CA THR A 128 17.66 8.62 4.96
C THR A 128 18.18 10.06 4.82
N PRO A 129 19.30 10.27 4.09
CA PRO A 129 19.74 11.62 3.75
C PRO A 129 18.65 12.44 3.02
N ALA A 130 17.80 11.79 2.23
CA ALA A 130 16.71 12.45 1.52
C ALA A 130 15.70 13.08 2.50
N ILE A 131 15.28 12.34 3.53
CA ILE A 131 14.34 12.80 4.56
C ILE A 131 14.98 13.89 5.42
N LYS A 132 16.20 13.62 5.91
CA LYS A 132 16.94 14.56 6.76
C LYS A 132 17.21 15.89 6.08
N ASN A 133 17.67 15.88 4.83
CA ASN A 133 17.99 17.10 4.09
C ASN A 133 16.74 17.90 3.72
N ALA A 134 15.59 17.25 3.63
CA ALA A 134 14.30 17.89 3.39
C ALA A 134 13.69 18.53 4.64
N GLY A 135 14.25 18.25 5.84
CA GLY A 135 13.67 18.68 7.10
C GLY A 135 12.31 18.02 7.39
N LEU A 136 12.09 16.81 6.87
CA LEU A 136 10.90 16.02 7.18
C LEU A 136 11.04 15.41 8.57
N ASP A 137 9.92 15.33 9.30
CA ASP A 137 9.90 14.72 10.62
C ASP A 137 10.19 13.22 10.49
N TRP A 138 11.14 12.73 11.28
CA TRP A 138 11.50 11.33 11.31
C TRP A 138 11.41 10.82 12.74
N GLN A 139 10.66 9.74 12.92
CA GLN A 139 10.57 9.04 14.21
C GLN A 139 10.97 7.56 14.08
N GLY A 140 10.79 6.98 12.90
CA GLY A 140 10.85 5.52 12.74
C GLY A 140 9.54 4.88 13.18
N LEU A 141 9.50 3.55 13.24
CA LEU A 141 8.31 2.81 13.65
C LEU A 141 8.70 1.66 14.56
N GLU A 142 8.08 1.64 15.73
CA GLU A 142 8.15 0.52 16.65
C GLU A 142 6.75 -0.04 16.89
N ALA A 143 6.65 -1.36 16.99
CA ALA A 143 5.41 -2.07 17.25
C ALA A 143 5.57 -3.06 18.40
N ARG A 144 4.45 -3.41 19.02
CA ARG A 144 4.36 -4.42 20.09
C ARG A 144 3.53 -5.59 19.58
N GLN A 145 3.96 -6.82 19.89
CA GLN A 145 3.14 -7.98 19.57
C GLN A 145 1.93 -8.07 20.52
N TRP A 146 2.17 -7.92 21.82
CA TRP A 146 1.11 -7.78 22.84
C TRP A 146 1.27 -6.47 23.62
N ALA A 147 0.19 -6.00 24.22
CA ALA A 147 0.15 -4.69 24.91
C ALA A 147 1.20 -4.53 26.03
N ASN A 148 1.64 -5.64 26.64
CA ASN A 148 2.60 -5.69 27.74
C ASN A 148 4.05 -5.95 27.29
N ASP A 149 4.29 -6.15 25.99
CA ASP A 149 5.64 -6.34 25.47
C ASP A 149 6.37 -5.02 25.30
N ASP A 150 7.70 -5.03 25.39
CA ASP A 150 8.51 -3.90 24.93
C ASP A 150 8.36 -3.69 23.42
N PRO A 151 8.50 -2.45 22.92
CA PRO A 151 8.38 -2.18 21.50
C PRO A 151 9.61 -2.68 20.74
N THR A 152 9.41 -3.09 19.49
CA THR A 152 10.47 -3.52 18.57
C THR A 152 10.41 -2.68 17.31
N ALA A 153 11.56 -2.24 16.81
CA ALA A 153 11.65 -1.56 15.52
C ALA A 153 11.19 -2.48 14.38
N VAL A 154 10.32 -1.97 13.52
CA VAL A 154 9.69 -2.73 12.44
C VAL A 154 9.79 -2.01 11.11
N LEU A 155 9.81 -2.79 10.03
CA LEU A 155 9.54 -2.31 8.69
C LEU A 155 8.05 -2.46 8.40
N HIS A 156 7.37 -1.33 8.24
CA HIS A 156 6.00 -1.31 7.78
C HIS A 156 5.94 -1.67 6.30
N CYS A 157 4.98 -2.51 5.92
CA CYS A 157 4.75 -2.91 4.54
C CYS A 157 3.23 -2.99 4.29
N GLU A 158 2.78 -2.57 3.11
CA GLU A 158 1.35 -2.50 2.82
C GLU A 158 1.00 -3.11 1.47
N PHE A 159 0.02 -4.02 1.46
CA PHE A 159 -0.72 -4.35 0.24
C PHE A 159 -1.76 -3.27 0.03
N GLU A 160 -1.75 -2.69 -1.17
CA GLU A 160 -2.56 -1.50 -1.43
C GLU A 160 -4.02 -1.83 -1.77
N GLY A 161 -4.94 -1.09 -1.14
CA GLY A 161 -6.38 -1.13 -1.34
C GLY A 161 -6.88 0.03 -2.19
N ALA A 162 -8.14 -0.03 -2.65
CA ALA A 162 -8.67 0.94 -3.61
C ALA A 162 -9.47 2.08 -2.97
N GLY A 163 -9.67 2.07 -1.65
CA GLY A 163 -10.72 2.88 -1.02
C GLY A 163 -10.65 4.38 -1.29
N VAL A 164 -9.47 4.99 -1.17
CA VAL A 164 -9.29 6.42 -1.51
C VAL A 164 -9.42 6.68 -3.01
N TYR A 165 -8.99 5.73 -3.85
CA TYR A 165 -9.14 5.84 -5.30
C TYR A 165 -10.61 5.80 -5.72
N ASP A 166 -11.41 4.87 -5.18
CA ASP A 166 -12.84 4.78 -5.47
C ASP A 166 -13.60 6.02 -4.99
N LEU A 167 -13.25 6.55 -3.81
CA LEU A 167 -13.78 7.83 -3.34
C LEU A 167 -13.43 8.99 -4.29
N MET A 168 -12.22 9.01 -4.83
CA MET A 168 -11.79 10.00 -5.83
C MET A 168 -12.65 9.91 -7.10
N ILE A 169 -12.85 8.70 -7.63
CA ILE A 169 -13.66 8.46 -8.83
C ILE A 169 -15.11 8.89 -8.59
N ALA A 170 -15.67 8.58 -7.42
CA ALA A 170 -17.00 9.01 -7.04
C ALA A 170 -17.14 10.53 -6.99
N CYS A 171 -16.16 11.23 -6.41
CA CYS A 171 -16.13 12.69 -6.39
C CYS A 171 -16.06 13.27 -7.80
N LEU A 172 -15.19 12.72 -8.67
CA LEU A 172 -15.07 13.14 -10.06
C LEU A 172 -16.37 12.95 -10.84
N ALA A 173 -17.10 11.86 -10.59
CA ALA A 173 -18.42 11.62 -11.18
C ALA A 173 -19.52 12.54 -10.63
N ALA A 174 -19.46 12.90 -9.35
CA ALA A 174 -20.45 13.75 -8.70
C ALA A 174 -20.33 15.23 -9.06
N ILE A 175 -19.10 15.74 -9.28
CA ILE A 175 -18.84 17.15 -9.62
C ILE A 175 -19.66 17.68 -10.82
N PRO A 176 -19.70 17.02 -12.00
CA PRO A 176 -20.49 17.52 -13.13
C PRO A 176 -22.00 17.56 -12.81
N VAL A 177 -22.50 16.58 -12.04
CA VAL A 177 -23.90 16.53 -11.60
C VAL A 177 -24.22 17.67 -10.64
N ALA A 178 -23.36 17.91 -9.63
CA ALA A 178 -23.49 19.02 -8.70
C ALA A 178 -23.35 20.39 -9.40
N THR A 179 -22.50 20.48 -10.43
CA THR A 179 -22.38 21.68 -11.27
C THR A 179 -23.66 21.96 -12.03
N ALA A 180 -24.24 20.94 -12.67
CA ALA A 180 -25.54 21.05 -13.34
C ALA A 180 -26.65 21.44 -12.36
N ALA A 181 -26.63 20.90 -11.13
CA ALA A 181 -27.56 21.29 -10.08
C ALA A 181 -27.47 22.79 -9.76
N THR A 182 -26.26 23.33 -9.55
CA THR A 182 -26.04 24.77 -9.29
C THR A 182 -26.62 25.64 -10.42
N VAL A 183 -26.40 25.26 -11.68
CA VAL A 183 -26.96 25.99 -12.84
C VAL A 183 -28.49 25.90 -12.85
N ALA A 184 -29.06 24.72 -12.59
CA ALA A 184 -30.50 24.52 -12.56
C ALA A 184 -31.19 25.38 -11.48
N CYS A 185 -30.55 25.62 -10.33
CA CYS A 185 -31.14 26.43 -9.26
C CYS A 185 -31.39 27.90 -9.69
N ALA A 186 -30.74 28.38 -10.75
CA ALA A 186 -30.94 29.72 -11.30
C ALA A 186 -32.21 29.84 -12.18
N ILE A 187 -32.84 28.71 -12.56
CA ILE A 187 -34.04 28.68 -13.40
C ILE A 187 -35.29 28.55 -12.50
N PRO A 188 -36.24 29.50 -12.53
CA PRO A 188 -37.43 29.44 -11.68
C PRO A 188 -38.33 28.22 -11.96
N PHE A 189 -39.03 27.76 -10.93
CA PHE A 189 -40.01 26.66 -10.95
C PHE A 189 -39.43 25.30 -11.35
N PHE A 190 -39.19 25.06 -12.65
CA PHE A 190 -38.69 23.78 -13.16
C PHE A 190 -37.23 23.55 -12.78
N GLY A 191 -36.42 24.62 -12.76
CA GLY A 191 -35.02 24.52 -12.37
C GLY A 191 -34.81 24.21 -10.90
N TRP A 192 -35.70 24.67 -10.01
CA TRP A 192 -35.64 24.35 -8.58
C TRP A 192 -35.87 22.86 -8.32
N ILE A 193 -36.82 22.25 -9.04
CA ILE A 193 -37.07 20.81 -8.95
C ILE A 193 -35.86 20.03 -9.48
N ALA A 194 -35.34 20.43 -10.66
CA ALA A 194 -34.14 19.80 -11.23
C ALA A 194 -32.90 19.97 -10.32
N CYS A 195 -32.71 21.16 -9.73
CA CYS A 195 -31.67 21.47 -8.75
C CYS A 195 -31.72 20.51 -7.55
N ALA A 196 -32.91 20.32 -6.95
CA ALA A 196 -33.08 19.39 -5.84
C ALA A 196 -32.74 17.95 -6.24
N ILE A 197 -33.27 17.47 -7.37
CA ILE A 197 -33.03 16.10 -7.87
C ILE A 197 -31.54 15.87 -8.15
N LEU A 198 -30.89 16.77 -8.90
CA LEU A 198 -29.48 16.65 -9.26
C LEU A 198 -28.57 16.74 -8.04
N THR A 199 -28.91 17.57 -7.05
CA THR A 199 -28.15 17.64 -5.78
C THR A 199 -28.20 16.29 -5.05
N VAL A 200 -29.38 15.67 -4.96
CA VAL A 200 -29.54 14.35 -4.34
C VAL A 200 -28.78 13.27 -5.12
N ILE A 201 -28.84 13.28 -6.45
CA ILE A 201 -28.08 12.33 -7.29
C ILE A 201 -26.57 12.50 -7.05
N ALA A 202 -26.06 13.73 -7.04
CA ALA A 202 -24.64 13.99 -6.80
C ALA A 202 -24.21 13.50 -5.41
N ALA A 203 -25.00 13.77 -4.37
CA ALA A 203 -24.73 13.27 -3.03
C ALA A 203 -24.77 11.73 -2.98
N ALA A 204 -25.76 11.10 -3.62
CA ALA A 204 -25.89 9.65 -3.68
C ALA A 204 -24.69 8.97 -4.37
N ILE A 205 -24.14 9.56 -5.43
CA ILE A 205 -22.92 9.06 -6.09
C ILE A 205 -21.76 8.99 -5.10
N VAL A 206 -21.54 10.04 -4.30
CA VAL A 206 -20.47 10.06 -3.29
C VAL A 206 -20.74 9.08 -2.17
N VAL A 207 -21.99 8.96 -1.71
CA VAL A 207 -22.35 8.00 -0.65
C VAL A 207 -22.09 6.57 -1.12
N VAL A 208 -22.55 6.21 -2.32
CA VAL A 208 -22.33 4.88 -2.89
C VAL A 208 -20.84 4.63 -3.11
N GLY A 209 -20.13 5.57 -3.74
CA GLY A 209 -18.69 5.44 -3.94
C GLY A 209 -17.90 5.38 -2.64
N GLY A 210 -18.35 6.09 -1.61
CA GLY A 210 -17.78 6.02 -0.27
C GLY A 210 -17.96 4.64 0.37
N ILE A 211 -19.15 4.04 0.22
CA ILE A 211 -19.42 2.68 0.69
C ILE A 211 -18.57 1.66 -0.09
N VAL A 212 -18.51 1.78 -1.42
CA VAL A 212 -17.68 0.91 -2.28
C VAL A 212 -16.22 1.00 -1.86
N GLY A 213 -15.70 2.22 -1.70
CA GLY A 213 -14.31 2.43 -1.30
C GLY A 213 -13.97 1.79 0.04
N ILE A 214 -14.83 1.89 1.05
CA ILE A 214 -14.59 1.24 2.36
C ILE A 214 -14.62 -0.31 2.26
N LEU A 215 -15.34 -0.86 1.29
CA LEU A 215 -15.46 -2.30 1.09
C LEU A 215 -14.39 -2.87 0.15
N ASP A 216 -13.70 -2.04 -0.63
CA ASP A 216 -12.66 -2.49 -1.56
C ASP A 216 -11.28 -2.59 -0.89
N THR A 217 -11.19 -3.57 0.01
CA THR A 217 -10.00 -3.84 0.82
C THR A 217 -8.92 -4.61 0.09
N ALA A 218 -7.67 -4.26 0.35
CA ALA A 218 -6.53 -5.05 -0.09
C ALA A 218 -6.61 -6.48 0.45
N ASN A 219 -6.14 -7.43 -0.36
CA ASN A 219 -5.99 -8.82 0.05
C ASN A 219 -4.60 -9.33 -0.39
N PRO A 220 -3.79 -9.89 0.53
CA PRO A 220 -2.51 -10.50 0.18
C PRO A 220 -2.59 -11.53 -0.97
N THR A 221 -3.73 -12.21 -1.12
CA THR A 221 -3.96 -13.18 -2.21
C THR A 221 -4.02 -12.54 -3.59
N ASP A 222 -4.19 -11.23 -3.71
CA ASP A 222 -4.15 -10.51 -4.99
C ASP A 222 -2.75 -10.57 -5.63
N ILE A 223 -1.70 -10.72 -4.81
CA ILE A 223 -0.32 -10.90 -5.28
C ILE A 223 -0.05 -12.36 -5.59
N ASP A 224 -0.34 -13.25 -4.65
CA ASP A 224 -0.16 -14.69 -4.80
C ASP A 224 -1.29 -15.44 -4.09
N GLU A 225 -2.15 -16.12 -4.86
CA GLU A 225 -3.24 -16.93 -4.34
C GLU A 225 -2.75 -18.06 -3.43
N ASN A 226 -1.49 -18.48 -3.57
CA ASN A 226 -0.87 -19.53 -2.74
C ASN A 226 -0.24 -19.00 -1.45
N LEU A 227 -0.26 -17.68 -1.21
CA LEU A 227 0.31 -17.11 0.01
C LEU A 227 -0.41 -17.66 1.26
N GLY A 228 -1.73 -17.89 1.17
CA GLY A 228 -2.56 -18.34 2.29
C GLY A 228 -2.59 -17.37 3.47
N ASP A 229 -3.12 -17.84 4.62
CA ASP A 229 -3.28 -17.00 5.81
C ASP A 229 -1.94 -16.65 6.46
N LEU A 230 -1.72 -15.38 6.79
CA LEU A 230 -0.50 -14.92 7.46
C LEU A 230 -0.61 -15.10 8.99
N HIS A 231 0.46 -15.57 9.62
CA HIS A 231 0.51 -15.87 11.05
C HIS A 231 1.56 -15.01 11.76
N VAL A 232 1.15 -14.41 12.88
CA VAL A 232 2.04 -13.82 13.90
C VAL A 232 2.43 -14.89 14.93
N ASN A 233 3.32 -14.59 15.88
CA ASN A 233 3.68 -15.59 16.89
C ASN A 233 2.49 -15.99 17.76
N ASP A 234 2.53 -17.23 18.22
CA ASP A 234 1.72 -17.72 19.33
C ASP A 234 2.25 -17.16 20.68
N PRO A 235 1.56 -17.44 21.81
CA PRO A 235 2.00 -16.98 23.14
C PRO A 235 3.38 -17.49 23.60
N THR A 236 3.99 -18.45 22.90
CA THR A 236 5.36 -18.93 23.14
C THR A 236 6.41 -18.13 22.33
N ARG A 237 5.97 -17.10 21.59
CA ARG A 237 6.80 -16.24 20.74
C ARG A 237 7.44 -16.97 19.56
N ARG A 238 6.74 -17.97 19.05
CA ARG A 238 7.13 -18.81 17.92
C ARG A 238 5.96 -18.95 16.96
N GLY A 239 6.23 -19.42 15.75
CA GLY A 239 5.22 -19.73 14.75
C GLY A 239 4.87 -18.59 13.79
N ALA A 240 5.44 -17.38 13.94
CA ALA A 240 5.22 -16.33 12.96
C ALA A 240 5.77 -16.73 11.57
N ASP A 241 5.11 -16.28 10.52
CA ASP A 241 5.64 -16.44 9.16
C ASP A 241 6.88 -15.58 8.96
N ILE A 242 7.90 -16.14 8.30
CA ILE A 242 9.02 -15.37 7.74
C ILE A 242 8.65 -15.01 6.31
N LEU A 243 8.59 -13.72 6.04
CA LEU A 243 8.15 -13.17 4.78
C LEU A 243 9.33 -12.57 4.02
N PHE A 244 9.39 -12.88 2.74
CA PHE A 244 10.05 -12.06 1.74
C PHE A 244 9.03 -11.07 1.18
N VAL A 245 9.37 -9.79 1.17
CA VAL A 245 8.56 -8.74 0.54
C VAL A 245 9.42 -7.93 -0.42
N LYS A 246 8.82 -7.50 -1.53
CA LYS A 246 9.42 -6.54 -2.45
C LYS A 246 8.37 -5.53 -2.89
N GLY A 247 8.72 -4.26 -2.90
CA GLY A 247 7.82 -3.18 -3.29
C GLY A 247 8.53 -1.83 -3.30
N THR A 248 7.79 -0.75 -3.50
CA THR A 248 8.39 0.58 -3.57
C THR A 248 8.80 1.03 -2.16
N TRP A 249 10.07 1.40 -1.97
CA TRP A 249 10.54 1.98 -0.72
C TRP A 249 10.23 3.47 -0.66
N VAL A 250 9.40 3.83 0.31
CA VAL A 250 8.86 5.18 0.45
C VAL A 250 8.95 5.66 1.89
N TYR A 251 8.89 6.97 2.06
CA TYR A 251 8.57 7.61 3.34
C TYR A 251 7.10 8.07 3.27
N ASP A 252 6.29 7.68 4.26
CA ASP A 252 4.90 8.15 4.37
C ASP A 252 4.82 9.38 5.29
N SER A 253 4.37 10.50 4.71
CA SER A 253 4.21 11.78 5.40
C SER A 253 2.89 11.97 6.16
N ALA A 254 1.88 11.10 5.96
CA ALA A 254 0.61 11.16 6.68
C ALA A 254 0.73 10.70 8.14
N HIS A 255 1.77 9.94 8.44
CA HIS A 255 2.03 9.40 9.77
C HIS A 255 3.01 10.25 10.61
N GLU A 256 3.41 9.72 11.76
CA GLU A 256 4.42 10.33 12.64
C GLU A 256 5.83 10.39 12.01
N GLY A 257 6.02 9.70 10.88
CA GLY A 257 7.18 9.80 9.99
C GLY A 257 8.07 8.57 10.06
N TRP A 258 7.87 7.63 9.14
CA TRP A 258 8.67 6.42 8.97
C TRP A 258 8.81 6.01 7.50
N ASN A 259 9.70 5.06 7.25
CA ASN A 259 9.86 4.43 5.95
C ASN A 259 9.07 3.13 5.90
N GLU A 260 8.61 2.78 4.71
CA GLU A 260 7.82 1.59 4.48
C GLU A 260 8.01 1.04 3.06
N ILE A 261 7.50 -0.17 2.84
CA ILE A 261 7.33 -0.76 1.51
C ILE A 261 5.87 -0.60 1.10
N HIS A 262 5.58 0.33 0.18
CA HIS A 262 4.22 0.61 -0.29
C HIS A 262 4.21 1.03 -1.78
N PRO A 263 3.49 0.31 -2.66
CA PRO A 263 2.80 -0.95 -2.38
C PRO A 263 3.80 -2.11 -2.35
N ILE A 264 3.44 -3.17 -1.64
CA ILE A 264 4.03 -4.50 -1.86
C ILE A 264 3.65 -4.96 -3.28
N LYS A 265 4.64 -5.40 -4.04
CA LYS A 265 4.52 -5.90 -5.42
C LYS A 265 4.77 -7.40 -5.51
N HIS A 266 5.41 -7.96 -4.50
CA HIS A 266 5.67 -9.38 -4.36
C HIS A 266 5.78 -9.74 -2.87
N CYS A 267 5.17 -10.84 -2.46
CA CYS A 267 5.23 -11.36 -1.10
C CYS A 267 5.27 -12.89 -1.14
N GLN A 268 6.14 -13.50 -0.34
CA GLN A 268 6.26 -14.96 -0.22
C GLN A 268 6.56 -15.37 1.22
N LYS A 269 5.98 -16.49 1.65
CA LYS A 269 6.40 -17.21 2.85
C LYS A 269 7.64 -18.03 2.54
N ILE A 270 8.70 -17.80 3.31
CA ILE A 270 10.01 -18.45 3.10
C ILE A 270 10.50 -19.21 4.34
N GLY A 271 9.70 -19.27 5.39
CA GLY A 271 10.00 -20.00 6.61
C GLY A 271 9.06 -19.68 7.75
N THR A 272 9.36 -20.22 8.93
CA THR A 272 8.63 -19.99 10.17
C THR A 272 9.60 -19.60 11.26
N TRP A 273 9.25 -18.57 12.03
CA TRP A 273 10.03 -18.07 13.14
C TRP A 273 9.95 -18.99 14.35
N ASN A 274 11.10 -19.43 14.85
CA ASN A 274 11.24 -20.32 16.00
C ASN A 274 11.89 -19.65 17.22
N GLY A 275 12.01 -18.31 17.22
CA GLY A 275 12.54 -17.54 18.35
C GLY A 275 13.95 -16.97 18.13
N SER A 276 14.68 -17.44 17.12
CA SER A 276 15.95 -16.84 16.69
C SER A 276 16.20 -17.06 15.20
N TRP A 277 17.02 -16.21 14.58
CA TRP A 277 17.44 -16.38 13.19
C TRP A 277 18.28 -17.65 12.98
N ASP A 278 18.94 -18.15 14.03
CA ASP A 278 19.69 -19.41 13.99
C ASP A 278 18.76 -20.65 14.02
N GLU A 279 17.64 -20.57 14.74
CA GLU A 279 16.64 -21.65 14.87
C GLU A 279 15.57 -21.61 13.76
N SER A 280 15.57 -20.57 12.94
CA SER A 280 14.57 -20.34 11.88
C SER A 280 15.22 -20.49 10.51
N PRO A 281 15.54 -21.72 10.08
CA PRO A 281 16.23 -21.94 8.82
C PRO A 281 15.35 -21.45 7.67
N VAL A 282 15.85 -20.45 6.97
CA VAL A 282 15.37 -20.10 5.65
C VAL A 282 16.02 -21.08 4.68
N SER A 283 15.22 -21.98 4.08
CA SER A 283 15.66 -23.19 3.37
C SER A 283 16.77 -22.97 2.35
N ASP A 284 16.81 -21.78 1.75
CA ASP A 284 17.64 -21.47 0.58
C ASP A 284 18.81 -20.50 0.87
N GLY A 285 19.08 -20.13 2.13
CA GLY A 285 20.28 -19.38 2.53
C GLY A 285 20.01 -18.11 3.34
N SER A 286 20.95 -17.16 3.32
CA SER A 286 20.81 -15.89 4.03
C SER A 286 19.63 -15.08 3.49
N SER A 287 19.03 -14.25 4.35
CA SER A 287 17.93 -13.36 4.00
C SER A 287 18.20 -12.46 2.78
N SER A 288 19.46 -12.11 2.52
CA SER A 288 19.91 -11.39 1.31
C SER A 288 19.85 -12.20 0.02
N ARG A 289 19.99 -13.54 0.08
CA ARG A 289 19.97 -14.41 -1.10
C ARG A 289 18.58 -14.50 -1.72
N TRP A 290 17.53 -14.35 -0.93
CA TRP A 290 16.15 -14.28 -1.44
C TRP A 290 15.93 -13.07 -2.34
N CYS A 291 16.47 -11.91 -1.96
CA CYS A 291 16.45 -10.72 -2.82
C CYS A 291 17.11 -10.99 -4.17
N GLU A 292 18.32 -11.55 -4.17
CA GLU A 292 19.03 -11.88 -5.40
C GLU A 292 18.28 -12.92 -6.24
N ALA A 293 17.72 -13.96 -5.61
CA ALA A 293 16.97 -15.00 -6.30
C ALA A 293 15.72 -14.44 -6.99
N VAL A 294 14.92 -13.62 -6.29
CA VAL A 294 13.71 -13.02 -6.86
C VAL A 294 14.05 -11.98 -7.92
N ASP A 295 15.10 -11.18 -7.73
CA ASP A 295 15.58 -10.23 -8.74
C ASP A 295 16.06 -10.95 -10.00
N SER A 296 16.81 -12.04 -9.83
CA SER A 296 17.27 -12.88 -10.93
C SER A 296 16.08 -13.52 -11.67
N ALA A 297 15.11 -14.07 -10.92
CA ALA A 297 13.90 -14.68 -11.49
C ALA A 297 13.05 -13.68 -12.28
N GLY A 298 12.96 -12.43 -11.82
CA GLY A 298 12.23 -11.35 -12.47
C GLY A 298 13.02 -10.59 -13.54
N SER A 299 14.30 -10.89 -13.75
CA SER A 299 15.13 -10.15 -14.69
C SER A 299 14.62 -10.34 -16.13
N PRO A 300 14.72 -9.32 -17.02
CA PRO A 300 14.27 -9.45 -18.41
C PRO A 300 14.93 -10.62 -19.14
N LEU A 301 16.18 -10.93 -18.81
CA LEU A 301 16.90 -12.07 -19.37
C LEU A 301 16.27 -13.40 -18.92
N THR A 302 16.01 -13.57 -17.63
CA THR A 302 15.38 -14.79 -17.11
C THR A 302 13.96 -14.93 -17.60
N VAL A 303 13.16 -13.86 -17.61
CA VAL A 303 11.80 -13.87 -18.14
C VAL A 303 11.79 -14.20 -19.64
N ALA A 304 12.71 -13.64 -20.42
CA ALA A 304 12.84 -13.98 -21.83
C ALA A 304 13.25 -15.45 -22.03
N ALA A 305 14.24 -15.93 -21.27
CA ALA A 305 14.66 -17.32 -21.32
C ALA A 305 13.55 -18.29 -20.89
N GLN A 306 12.72 -17.90 -19.90
CA GLN A 306 11.57 -18.69 -19.50
C GLN A 306 10.61 -18.91 -20.68
N GLN A 307 10.46 -17.96 -21.60
CA GLN A 307 9.61 -18.14 -22.79
C GLN A 307 10.17 -19.15 -23.82
N ASP A 308 11.44 -19.56 -23.70
CA ASP A 308 12.02 -20.55 -24.61
C ASP A 308 11.37 -21.92 -24.41
N PRO A 309 11.05 -22.68 -25.49
CA PRO A 309 10.39 -23.98 -25.38
C PRO A 309 11.10 -24.96 -24.44
N GLU A 310 12.43 -24.93 -24.37
CA GLU A 310 13.22 -25.75 -23.45
C GLU A 310 12.96 -25.47 -21.95
N ASN A 311 12.43 -24.30 -21.61
CA ASN A 311 12.18 -23.84 -20.24
C ASN A 311 10.69 -23.84 -19.88
N GLN A 312 9.81 -24.25 -20.80
CA GLN A 312 8.35 -24.33 -20.65
C GLN A 312 7.89 -25.75 -20.28
N TRP A 313 8.65 -26.44 -19.42
CA TRP A 313 8.33 -27.81 -19.03
C TRP A 313 7.11 -27.84 -18.09
N THR A 314 6.15 -28.73 -18.39
CA THR A 314 4.97 -28.97 -17.53
C THR A 314 5.16 -30.20 -16.65
N ILE A 315 6.02 -31.12 -17.10
CA ILE A 315 6.53 -32.24 -16.33
C ILE A 315 8.05 -32.13 -16.34
N HIS A 316 8.71 -32.58 -15.28
CA HIS A 316 10.16 -32.47 -15.12
C HIS A 316 10.94 -32.76 -16.42
N PRO A 317 11.96 -31.97 -16.81
CA PRO A 317 12.62 -32.04 -18.12
C PRO A 317 13.16 -33.42 -18.54
N VAL A 318 13.40 -34.31 -17.56
CA VAL A 318 13.79 -35.71 -17.77
C VAL A 318 12.67 -36.56 -18.40
N ILE A 319 11.41 -36.14 -18.27
CA ILE A 319 10.22 -36.82 -18.80
C ILE A 319 9.79 -36.16 -20.13
N ASP A 320 9.69 -34.83 -20.18
CA ASP A 320 9.22 -34.11 -21.38
C ASP A 320 10.29 -34.05 -22.49
N GLY A 321 11.56 -34.18 -22.13
CA GLY A 321 12.70 -34.11 -23.05
C GLY A 321 12.95 -32.69 -23.55
N CYS A 322 14.11 -32.12 -23.21
CA CYS A 322 14.57 -30.81 -23.70
C CYS A 322 14.92 -30.80 -25.20
N ARG A 323 14.02 -31.23 -26.08
CA ARG A 323 14.27 -31.19 -27.52
C ARG A 323 13.96 -29.79 -28.03
N ARG A 324 15.02 -29.00 -28.29
CA ARG A 324 14.90 -27.82 -29.15
C ARG A 324 14.28 -28.24 -30.47
N GLU A 325 13.15 -27.65 -30.82
CA GLU A 325 12.66 -27.79 -32.19
C GLU A 325 13.72 -27.22 -33.14
N PRO A 326 14.08 -27.95 -34.20
CA PRO A 326 15.07 -27.47 -35.16
C PRO A 326 14.56 -26.16 -35.76
N ARG A 327 15.40 -25.12 -35.66
CA ARG A 327 15.15 -23.81 -36.27
C ARG A 327 14.85 -24.03 -37.76
N PRO A 328 13.71 -23.57 -38.30
CA PRO A 328 13.45 -23.73 -39.73
C PRO A 328 14.56 -23.05 -40.52
N ASP A 329 15.12 -23.76 -41.49
CA ASP A 329 16.18 -23.23 -42.34
C ASP A 329 15.71 -21.93 -42.99
N PRO A 330 16.57 -20.91 -43.09
CA PRO A 330 16.23 -19.68 -43.79
C PRO A 330 15.86 -20.03 -45.23
N VAL A 331 14.63 -19.66 -45.63
CA VAL A 331 14.16 -19.80 -47.00
C VAL A 331 15.05 -18.89 -47.86
N HIS A 332 15.89 -19.51 -48.69
CA HIS A 332 16.75 -18.84 -49.67
C HIS A 332 15.93 -18.29 -50.85
#